data_AF-A0A165MTH5-F1
#
_entry.id   AF-A0A165MTH5-F1
#
_cell.length_a   1.000
_cell.length_b   1.000
_cell.length_c   1.000
_cell.angle_alpha   90.00
_cell.angle_beta   90.00
_cell.angle_gamma   90.00
#
_symmetry.space_group_name_H-M   'P 1'
#
loop_
_entity.id
_entity.type
_entity.pdbx_description
1 polymer ?
#
loop_
_entity_poly.entity_id
_entity_poly.type
_entity_poly.pdbx_seq_one_letter_code
_entity_poly.pdbx_strand_id
1 'polypeptide(L)'
;MSLIVYNGWLLRDFWPRGLAWRPAQVDIAQLTTWQLVPETFEELMRWATVKHFKNIREVSRQNQLLYRHLLSDGECKTAVAMCMYGFVKDLDLRQLGNWNGYIFPSVPLQMMLIIVRDSDGASRALQSLTLHSCGYVDPFEVQCRMYTHIQRLVNTQINGIDPGDRVLPPEAQLNTHRRVFVRPLANQRAGNEPRIAADSDICPIPSDMQTAWALNSPLVVYRVMAESEIVAGNYYDVHKGDFVEVVVTFDIV
;
A
#
# COMPACT_ATOMS: atom_id res chain seq x y z
N MET A 1 -7.00 7.40 8.45
CA MET A 1 -7.42 6.33 7.52
C MET A 1 -8.89 6.54 7.20
N SER A 2 -9.31 6.22 5.99
CA SER A 2 -10.70 6.28 5.55
C SER A 2 -11.27 4.89 5.33
N LEU A 3 -12.55 4.76 5.64
CA LEU A 3 -13.35 3.54 5.58
C LEU A 3 -14.32 3.61 4.41
N ILE A 4 -14.56 2.48 3.77
CA ILE A 4 -15.51 2.37 2.67
C ILE A 4 -16.91 2.19 3.25
N VAL A 5 -17.87 2.95 2.71
CA VAL A 5 -19.30 2.84 3.00
C VAL A 5 -19.98 2.14 1.84
N TYR A 6 -20.98 1.32 2.16
CA TYR A 6 -21.83 0.68 1.17
C TYR A 6 -23.26 0.59 1.70
N ASN A 7 -24.22 1.15 0.95
CA ASN A 7 -25.64 1.17 1.33
C ASN A 7 -25.89 1.77 2.74
N GLY A 8 -25.10 2.77 3.13
CA GLY A 8 -25.21 3.41 4.44
C GLY A 8 -24.62 2.62 5.62
N TRP A 9 -23.87 1.54 5.36
CA TRP A 9 -23.16 0.74 6.36
C TRP A 9 -21.66 0.73 6.10
N LEU A 10 -20.84 0.51 7.13
CA LEU A 10 -19.40 0.34 6.92
C LEU A 10 -19.17 -0.99 6.23
N LEU A 11 -18.33 -0.98 5.20
CA LEU A 11 -18.06 -2.18 4.41
C LEU A 11 -17.57 -3.36 5.26
N ARG A 12 -16.82 -3.08 6.33
CA ARG A 12 -16.37 -4.09 7.30
C ARG A 12 -17.50 -4.93 7.90
N ASP A 13 -18.72 -4.39 7.96
CA ASP A 13 -19.88 -5.05 8.57
C ASP A 13 -20.56 -6.05 7.63
N PHE A 14 -20.21 -6.04 6.34
CA PHE A 14 -20.70 -7.02 5.36
C PHE A 14 -19.87 -8.31 5.33
N TRP A 15 -18.70 -8.32 5.97
CA TRP A 15 -17.90 -9.54 6.10
C TRP A 15 -18.46 -10.44 7.21
N PRO A 16 -18.27 -11.77 7.12
CA PRO A 16 -18.67 -12.69 8.16
C PRO A 16 -18.22 -12.26 9.55
N ARG A 17 -19.10 -12.49 10.53
CA ARG A 17 -18.83 -12.15 11.93
C ARG A 17 -17.54 -12.84 12.40
N GLY A 18 -16.64 -12.06 13.00
CA GLY A 18 -15.37 -12.54 13.53
C GLY A 18 -14.18 -12.47 12.57
N LEU A 19 -14.40 -12.12 11.30
CA LEU A 19 -13.29 -11.94 10.34
C LEU A 19 -12.72 -10.52 10.37
N ALA A 20 -13.58 -9.51 10.18
CA ALA A 20 -13.15 -8.12 10.24
C ALA A 20 -12.98 -7.67 11.69
N TRP A 21 -11.80 -7.10 11.98
CA TRP A 21 -11.57 -6.49 13.28
C TRP A 21 -12.52 -5.32 13.49
N ARG A 22 -13.02 -5.20 14.73
CA ARG A 22 -13.89 -4.11 15.14
C ARG A 22 -13.20 -3.37 16.28
N PRO A 23 -12.53 -2.23 16.05
CA PRO A 23 -12.30 -1.31 17.14
C PRO A 23 -13.65 -0.99 17.77
N ALA A 24 -13.66 -0.83 19.10
CA ALA A 24 -14.83 -0.45 19.89
C ALA A 24 -15.80 0.42 19.07
N GLN A 25 -16.94 -0.18 18.69
CA GLN A 25 -18.10 0.37 17.97
C GLN A 25 -17.94 1.81 17.43
N VAL A 26 -17.08 2.02 16.43
CA VAL A 26 -17.07 3.30 15.71
C VAL A 26 -18.27 3.32 14.77
N ASP A 27 -19.33 4.02 15.16
CA ASP A 27 -20.51 4.26 14.34
C ASP A 27 -20.16 5.25 13.22
N ILE A 28 -20.82 5.14 12.06
CA ILE A 28 -20.70 6.08 10.94
C ILE A 28 -20.99 7.50 11.41
N ALA A 29 -21.95 7.67 12.32
CA ALA A 29 -22.30 8.97 12.89
C ALA A 29 -21.14 9.65 13.66
N GLN A 30 -20.14 8.88 14.10
CA GLN A 30 -18.96 9.39 14.80
C GLN A 30 -17.80 9.71 13.85
N LEU A 31 -17.90 9.29 12.59
CA LEU A 31 -16.86 9.50 11.58
C LEU A 31 -17.03 10.86 10.90
N THR A 32 -15.90 11.54 10.72
CA THR A 32 -15.85 12.77 9.93
C THR A 32 -15.90 12.45 8.43
N THR A 33 -16.33 13.40 7.61
CA THR A 33 -16.53 13.20 6.16
C THR A 33 -15.26 12.76 5.42
N TRP A 34 -14.08 13.20 5.84
CA TRP A 34 -12.82 12.75 5.22
C TRP A 34 -12.46 11.30 5.55
N GLN A 35 -12.99 10.75 6.65
CA GLN A 35 -12.81 9.34 7.04
C GLN A 35 -13.73 8.40 6.28
N LEU A 36 -14.66 8.91 5.46
CA LEU A 36 -15.54 8.10 4.64
C LEU A 36 -15.13 8.21 3.18
N VAL A 37 -14.88 7.08 2.53
CA VAL A 37 -14.60 7.03 1.10
C VAL A 37 -15.92 7.25 0.35
N PRO A 38 -16.04 8.26 -0.51
CA PRO A 38 -17.28 8.50 -1.25
C PRO A 38 -17.58 7.40 -2.26
N GLU A 39 -18.86 7.07 -2.43
CA GLU A 39 -19.32 6.00 -3.32
C GLU A 39 -19.24 6.41 -4.81
N THR A 40 -19.43 7.71 -5.10
CA THR A 40 -19.46 8.23 -6.47
C THR A 40 -18.14 8.87 -6.88
N PHE A 41 -17.85 8.84 -8.17
CA PHE A 41 -16.64 9.46 -8.72
C PHE A 41 -16.63 10.98 -8.52
N GLU A 42 -17.78 11.64 -8.69
CA GLU A 42 -17.96 13.08 -8.53
C GLU A 42 -17.67 13.54 -7.10
N GLU A 43 -18.12 12.77 -6.11
CA GLU A 43 -17.82 13.05 -4.70
C GLU A 43 -16.36 12.73 -4.38
N LEU A 44 -15.80 11.66 -4.94
CA LEU A 44 -14.39 11.33 -4.79
C LEU A 44 -13.50 12.49 -5.29
N MET A 45 -13.86 13.12 -6.41
CA MET A 45 -13.17 14.31 -6.93
C MET A 45 -13.26 15.51 -5.98
N ARG A 46 -14.30 15.63 -5.16
CA ARG A 46 -14.40 16.69 -4.12
C ARG A 46 -13.65 16.31 -2.85
N TRP A 47 -13.51 15.02 -2.59
CA TRP A 47 -12.90 14.46 -1.38
C TRP A 47 -11.38 14.39 -1.44
N ALA A 48 -10.81 14.00 -2.58
CA ALA A 48 -9.36 13.86 -2.77
C ALA A 48 -8.84 14.63 -3.99
N THR A 49 -7.54 14.88 -3.98
CA THR A 49 -6.83 15.53 -5.08
C THR A 49 -5.41 15.01 -5.18
N VAL A 50 -4.91 14.87 -6.40
CA VAL A 50 -3.51 14.62 -6.70
C VAL A 50 -2.76 15.94 -6.67
N LYS A 51 -1.66 15.99 -5.94
CA LYS A 51 -0.76 17.14 -5.90
C LYS A 51 0.60 16.76 -6.43
N HIS A 52 1.13 17.62 -7.32
CA HIS A 52 2.48 17.50 -7.86
C HIS A 52 3.48 18.32 -7.03
N PHE A 53 4.52 17.67 -6.52
CA PHE A 53 5.57 18.25 -5.69
C PHE A 53 6.87 18.41 -6.47
N LYS A 54 7.07 19.60 -7.05
CA LYS A 54 8.26 19.95 -7.85
C LYS A 54 9.59 19.81 -7.11
N ASN A 55 9.57 19.88 -5.78
CA ASN A 55 10.78 19.82 -4.95
C ASN A 55 11.24 18.39 -4.66
N ILE A 56 10.46 17.37 -5.07
CA ILE A 56 10.81 15.96 -4.88
C ILE A 56 11.52 15.46 -6.15
N ARG A 57 12.77 15.01 -5.99
CA ARG A 57 13.57 14.47 -7.10
C ARG A 57 13.13 13.09 -7.57
N GLU A 58 12.51 12.31 -6.68
CA GLU A 58 12.05 10.96 -6.98
C GLU A 58 10.68 11.00 -7.68
N VAL A 59 10.66 10.68 -8.98
CA VAL A 59 9.46 10.79 -9.85
C VAL A 59 8.23 10.12 -9.25
N SER A 60 8.39 8.91 -8.70
CA SER A 60 7.30 8.14 -8.08
C SER A 60 6.68 8.75 -6.82
N ARG A 61 7.29 9.78 -6.27
CA ARG A 61 6.81 10.50 -5.08
C ARG A 61 6.43 11.94 -5.41
N GLN A 62 6.59 12.37 -6.67
CA GLN A 62 6.21 13.71 -7.09
C GLN A 62 4.70 13.87 -7.07
N ASN A 63 3.94 12.83 -7.40
CA ASN A 63 2.50 12.86 -7.38
C ASN A 63 2.00 12.10 -6.15
N GLN A 64 1.19 12.76 -5.32
CA GLN A 64 0.56 12.11 -4.16
C GLN A 64 -0.93 12.40 -4.14
N LEU A 65 -1.72 11.37 -3.78
CA LEU A 65 -3.14 11.53 -3.51
C LEU A 65 -3.33 12.05 -2.08
N LEU A 66 -3.94 13.22 -1.95
CA LEU A 66 -4.16 13.93 -0.69
C LEU A 66 -5.65 14.17 -0.44
N TYR A 67 -6.06 14.23 0.82
CA TYR A 67 -7.40 14.71 1.16
C TYR A 67 -7.55 16.18 0.81
N ARG A 68 -8.58 16.55 0.05
CA ARG A 68 -8.79 17.93 -0.40
C ARG A 68 -9.22 18.85 0.75
N HIS A 69 -10.11 18.38 1.62
CA HIS A 69 -10.64 19.17 2.75
C HIS A 69 -9.53 19.65 3.71
N LEU A 70 -8.47 18.86 3.88
CA LEU A 70 -7.37 19.19 4.79
C LEU A 70 -6.36 20.19 4.19
N LEU A 71 -6.53 20.57 2.91
CA LEU A 71 -5.65 21.54 2.25
C LEU A 71 -6.04 22.99 2.54
N SER A 72 -7.29 23.25 2.94
CA SER A 72 -7.82 24.59 3.20
C SER A 72 -7.14 25.27 4.39
N ASP A 73 -6.62 24.48 5.35
CA ASP A 73 -5.98 24.96 6.58
C ASP A 73 -4.45 25.18 6.43
N GLY A 74 -3.97 25.32 5.19
CA GLY A 74 -2.64 25.86 4.88
C GLY A 74 -1.44 24.90 5.02
N GLU A 75 -1.48 23.86 5.86
CA GLU A 75 -0.26 23.09 6.16
C GLU A 75 -0.38 21.56 6.14
N CYS A 76 -1.57 20.98 6.34
CA CYS A 76 -1.69 19.53 6.52
C CYS A 76 -1.86 18.78 5.18
N LYS A 77 -0.74 18.34 4.60
CA LYS A 77 -0.71 17.44 3.43
C LYS A 77 -0.85 15.99 3.89
N THR A 78 -2.06 15.59 4.27
CA THR A 78 -2.30 14.20 4.66
C THR A 78 -2.57 13.35 3.43
N ALA A 79 -1.71 12.35 3.21
CA ALA A 79 -1.92 11.36 2.16
C ALA A 79 -3.19 10.56 2.41
N VAL A 80 -3.92 10.26 1.33
CA VAL A 80 -5.08 9.38 1.41
C VAL A 80 -4.61 7.99 1.79
N ALA A 81 -5.25 7.45 2.82
CA ALA A 81 -5.01 6.11 3.34
C ALA A 81 -6.36 5.42 3.46
N MET A 82 -6.58 4.37 2.68
CA MET A 82 -7.86 3.66 2.60
C MET A 82 -7.74 2.29 3.25
N CYS A 83 -8.77 1.89 3.99
CA CYS A 83 -8.88 0.54 4.50
C CYS A 83 -9.50 -0.39 3.46
N MET A 84 -8.85 -1.52 3.20
CA MET A 84 -9.32 -2.58 2.33
C MET A 84 -9.37 -3.91 3.08
N TYR A 85 -10.26 -4.80 2.65
CA TYR A 85 -10.53 -6.09 3.26
C TYR A 85 -10.56 -7.17 2.19
N GLY A 86 -10.07 -8.36 2.51
CA GLY A 86 -10.21 -9.53 1.66
C GLY A 86 -9.38 -10.71 2.13
N PHE A 87 -9.44 -11.78 1.35
CA PHE A 87 -8.65 -12.98 1.59
C PHE A 87 -7.33 -12.90 0.83
N VAL A 88 -6.25 -13.38 1.44
CA VAL A 88 -4.93 -13.37 0.82
C VAL A 88 -4.86 -14.44 -0.27
N LYS A 89 -4.78 -14.04 -1.53
CA LYS A 89 -4.58 -14.95 -2.66
C LYS A 89 -3.10 -15.23 -2.89
N ASP A 90 -2.28 -14.19 -2.88
CA ASP A 90 -0.84 -14.27 -3.06
C ASP A 90 -0.13 -13.17 -2.26
N LEU A 91 1.10 -13.44 -1.83
CA LEU A 91 1.88 -12.49 -1.04
C LEU A 91 3.39 -12.66 -1.24
N ASP A 92 4.10 -11.53 -1.15
CA ASP A 92 5.53 -11.46 -0.87
C ASP A 92 5.76 -10.29 0.09
N LEU A 93 5.70 -10.57 1.39
CA LEU A 93 5.84 -9.57 2.45
C LEU A 93 7.22 -9.57 3.10
N ARG A 94 8.18 -10.31 2.53
CA ARG A 94 9.56 -10.36 3.03
C ARG A 94 10.12 -8.97 3.21
N GLN A 95 11.03 -8.79 4.17
CA GLN A 95 11.60 -7.47 4.45
C GLN A 95 12.23 -6.81 3.22
N LEU A 96 12.79 -7.62 2.31
CA LEU A 96 13.34 -7.18 1.03
C LEU A 96 12.40 -7.38 -0.17
N GLY A 97 11.16 -7.82 0.08
CA GLY A 97 10.20 -8.22 -0.93
C GLY A 97 10.78 -9.24 -1.90
N ASN A 98 10.61 -8.98 -3.19
CA ASN A 98 11.12 -9.83 -4.27
C ASN A 98 12.62 -9.66 -4.58
N TRP A 99 13.36 -8.80 -3.86
CA TRP A 99 14.80 -8.63 -4.09
C TRP A 99 15.60 -9.70 -3.36
N ASN A 100 16.36 -10.48 -4.12
CA ASN A 100 17.19 -11.58 -3.62
C ASN A 100 18.66 -11.17 -3.37
N GLY A 101 19.04 -9.93 -3.65
CA GLY A 101 20.39 -9.41 -3.42
C GLY A 101 21.43 -9.74 -4.50
N TYR A 102 21.08 -10.56 -5.51
CA TYR A 102 22.07 -11.17 -6.40
C TYR A 102 21.63 -11.15 -7.87
N ILE A 103 22.57 -10.80 -8.75
CA ILE A 103 22.50 -11.12 -10.17
C ILE A 103 23.22 -12.44 -10.36
N PHE A 104 22.52 -13.47 -10.84
CA PHE A 104 23.19 -14.66 -11.38
C PHE A 104 23.57 -14.36 -12.82
N PRO A 105 24.85 -14.16 -13.14
CA PRO A 105 25.24 -13.92 -14.52
C PRO A 105 24.95 -15.19 -15.34
N SER A 106 24.43 -15.04 -16.55
CA SER A 106 24.03 -16.11 -17.47
C SER A 106 25.22 -16.90 -18.05
N VAL A 107 26.26 -17.17 -17.26
CA VAL A 107 27.49 -17.85 -17.66
C VAL A 107 27.55 -19.29 -17.12
N PRO A 108 28.28 -20.20 -17.82
CA PRO A 108 28.36 -21.59 -17.43
C PRO A 108 28.89 -21.79 -16.01
N LEU A 109 28.36 -22.82 -15.33
CA LEU A 109 28.58 -23.22 -13.92
C LEU A 109 30.05 -23.27 -13.43
N GLN A 110 31.04 -23.20 -14.32
CA GLN A 110 32.46 -23.22 -13.95
C GLN A 110 33.05 -21.85 -13.53
N MET A 111 32.33 -20.72 -13.72
CA MET A 111 32.75 -19.38 -13.24
C MET A 111 31.89 -18.84 -12.09
N MET A 112 31.25 -19.74 -11.35
CA MET A 112 30.24 -19.45 -10.31
C MET A 112 30.84 -18.97 -8.97
N LEU A 113 31.65 -17.91 -8.99
CA LEU A 113 32.20 -17.29 -7.76
C LEU A 113 32.15 -15.76 -7.74
N ILE A 114 31.67 -15.11 -8.81
CA ILE A 114 31.43 -13.67 -8.80
C ILE A 114 29.95 -13.42 -8.56
N ILE A 115 29.60 -13.29 -7.28
CA ILE A 115 28.30 -12.79 -6.86
C ILE A 115 28.26 -11.29 -7.16
N VAL A 116 27.66 -10.89 -8.28
CA VAL A 116 27.39 -9.48 -8.60
C VAL A 116 26.08 -9.08 -7.93
N ARG A 117 26.06 -7.93 -7.25
CA ARG A 117 24.86 -7.45 -6.53
C ARG A 117 23.99 -6.57 -7.43
N ASP A 118 22.67 -6.74 -7.33
CA ASP A 118 21.68 -6.09 -8.22
C ASP A 118 21.18 -4.76 -7.66
N SER A 119 21.90 -3.66 -7.91
CA SER A 119 21.47 -2.32 -7.51
C SER A 119 20.23 -1.84 -8.29
N ASP A 120 20.09 -2.25 -9.55
CA ASP A 120 18.91 -1.96 -10.38
C ASP A 120 17.69 -2.74 -9.88
N GLY A 121 17.87 -3.99 -9.47
CA GLY A 121 16.86 -4.83 -8.82
C GLY A 121 16.32 -4.23 -7.53
N ALA A 122 17.17 -3.58 -6.74
CA ALA A 122 16.73 -2.91 -5.51
C ALA A 122 15.75 -1.78 -5.79
N SER A 123 15.97 -0.97 -6.84
CA SER A 123 15.03 0.09 -7.22
C SER A 123 13.64 -0.44 -7.63
N ARG A 124 13.57 -1.72 -8.02
CA ARG A 124 12.36 -2.45 -8.45
C ARG A 124 11.84 -3.40 -7.37
N ALA A 125 12.46 -3.41 -6.20
CA ALA A 125 12.08 -4.31 -5.12
C ALA A 125 10.72 -3.93 -4.55
N LEU A 126 9.79 -4.87 -4.57
CA LEU A 126 8.42 -4.68 -4.13
C LEU A 126 8.07 -5.77 -3.12
N GLN A 127 7.35 -5.36 -2.08
CA GLN A 127 6.46 -6.27 -1.37
C GLN A 127 5.11 -6.24 -2.06
N SER A 128 4.46 -7.40 -2.20
CA SER A 128 3.18 -7.54 -2.87
C SER A 128 2.18 -8.27 -2.00
N LEU A 129 0.92 -7.88 -2.12
CA LEU A 129 -0.22 -8.55 -1.51
C LEU A 129 -1.40 -8.49 -2.48
N THR A 130 -1.91 -9.66 -2.86
CA THR A 130 -3.08 -9.79 -3.71
C THR A 130 -4.25 -10.28 -2.88
N LEU A 131 -5.33 -9.50 -2.85
CA LEU A 131 -6.58 -9.85 -2.20
C LEU A 131 -7.62 -10.34 -3.21
N HIS A 132 -8.49 -11.25 -2.76
CA HIS A 132 -9.67 -11.69 -3.50
C HIS A 132 -10.87 -11.90 -2.58
N SER A 133 -12.06 -12.10 -3.16
CA SER A 133 -13.33 -12.17 -2.44
C SER A 133 -13.56 -13.47 -1.66
N CYS A 134 -12.97 -14.59 -2.09
CA CYS A 134 -13.25 -15.94 -1.57
C CYS A 134 -14.76 -16.27 -1.43
N GLY A 135 -15.57 -15.82 -2.40
CA GLY A 135 -17.03 -16.04 -2.42
C GLY A 135 -17.86 -14.88 -1.87
N TYR A 136 -17.25 -13.90 -1.19
CA TYR A 136 -17.93 -12.69 -0.70
C TYR A 136 -17.84 -11.56 -1.75
N VAL A 137 -18.51 -11.77 -2.88
CA VAL A 137 -18.38 -10.91 -4.07
C VAL A 137 -18.84 -9.48 -3.80
N ASP A 138 -20.03 -9.30 -3.22
CA ASP A 138 -20.64 -7.98 -3.04
C ASP A 138 -19.74 -6.99 -2.27
N PRO A 139 -19.27 -7.27 -1.04
CA PRO A 139 -18.41 -6.34 -0.33
C PRO A 139 -17.03 -6.18 -0.98
N PHE A 140 -16.56 -7.19 -1.71
CA PHE A 140 -15.26 -7.09 -2.39
C PHE A 140 -15.33 -6.23 -3.66
N GLU A 141 -16.41 -6.33 -4.42
CA GLU A 141 -16.63 -5.58 -5.66
C GLU A 141 -16.72 -4.08 -5.39
N VAL A 142 -17.37 -3.66 -4.29
CA VAL A 142 -17.43 -2.25 -3.89
C VAL A 142 -16.03 -1.66 -3.74
N GLN A 143 -15.10 -2.39 -3.11
CA GLN A 143 -13.71 -1.94 -2.94
C GLN A 143 -12.96 -1.86 -4.26
N CYS A 144 -13.18 -2.83 -5.15
CA CYS A 144 -12.62 -2.83 -6.49
C CYS A 144 -13.12 -1.63 -7.31
N ARG A 145 -14.39 -1.27 -7.15
CA ARG A 145 -14.99 -0.09 -7.77
C ARG A 145 -14.40 1.20 -7.20
N MET A 146 -14.27 1.31 -5.88
CA MET A 146 -13.63 2.48 -5.25
C MET A 146 -12.17 2.63 -5.70
N TYR A 147 -11.43 1.52 -5.77
CA TYR A 147 -10.07 1.51 -6.31
C TYR A 147 -10.03 1.99 -7.78
N THR A 148 -10.99 1.55 -8.60
CA THR A 148 -11.14 1.99 -10.00
C THR A 148 -11.45 3.48 -10.08
N HIS A 149 -12.32 4.01 -9.21
CA HIS A 149 -12.61 5.46 -9.14
C HIS A 149 -11.36 6.26 -8.75
N ILE A 150 -10.53 5.74 -7.83
CA ILE A 150 -9.25 6.39 -7.48
C ILE A 150 -8.30 6.39 -8.68
N GLN A 151 -8.18 5.28 -9.41
CA GLN A 151 -7.38 5.22 -10.63
C GLN A 151 -7.89 6.21 -11.70
N ARG A 152 -9.22 6.30 -11.87
CA ARG A 152 -9.87 7.26 -12.77
C ARG A 152 -9.52 8.69 -12.34
N LEU A 153 -9.62 9.02 -11.06
CA LEU A 153 -9.32 10.35 -10.51
C LEU A 153 -7.87 10.74 -10.78
N VAL A 154 -6.93 9.81 -10.52
CA VAL A 154 -5.51 10.03 -10.75
C VAL A 154 -5.23 10.29 -12.23
N ASN A 155 -5.79 9.49 -13.13
CA ASN A 155 -5.63 9.68 -14.57
C ASN A 155 -6.25 11.00 -15.06
N THR A 156 -7.44 11.35 -14.59
CA THR A 156 -8.10 12.60 -14.96
C THR A 156 -7.29 13.82 -14.51
N GLN A 157 -6.72 13.79 -13.31
CA GLN A 157 -5.95 14.94 -12.79
C GLN A 157 -4.53 15.05 -13.34
N ILE A 158 -3.88 13.94 -13.67
CA ILE A 158 -2.51 13.96 -14.22
C ILE A 158 -2.52 14.11 -15.75
N ASN A 159 -3.34 13.34 -16.43
CA ASN A 159 -3.33 13.25 -17.90
C ASN A 159 -4.42 14.10 -18.56
N GLY A 160 -5.38 14.63 -17.79
CA GLY A 160 -6.54 15.35 -18.35
C GLY A 160 -7.52 14.43 -19.09
N ILE A 161 -7.36 13.12 -18.98
CA ILE A 161 -8.16 12.11 -19.67
C ILE A 161 -8.99 11.36 -18.64
N ASP A 162 -10.30 11.40 -18.84
CA ASP A 162 -11.22 10.54 -18.11
C ASP A 162 -11.40 9.22 -18.88
N PRO A 163 -10.84 8.09 -18.39
CA PRO A 163 -11.00 6.79 -19.05
C PRO A 163 -12.43 6.23 -18.97
N GLY A 164 -13.34 6.90 -18.24
CA GLY A 164 -14.69 6.39 -17.96
C GLY A 164 -14.68 5.23 -16.98
N ASP A 165 -15.85 4.62 -16.82
CA ASP A 165 -16.00 3.46 -15.95
C ASP A 165 -15.47 2.20 -16.63
N ARG A 166 -14.54 1.53 -15.96
CA ARG A 166 -14.04 0.22 -16.39
C ARG A 166 -14.93 -0.87 -15.81
N VAL A 167 -15.37 -1.78 -16.66
CA VAL A 167 -16.04 -3.01 -16.22
C VAL A 167 -15.01 -3.85 -15.47
N LEU A 168 -15.30 -4.15 -14.20
CA LEU A 168 -14.46 -5.04 -13.41
C LEU A 168 -14.50 -6.45 -13.98
N PRO A 169 -13.35 -7.15 -14.08
CA PRO A 169 -13.37 -8.54 -14.51
C PRO A 169 -14.12 -9.42 -13.49
N PRO A 170 -14.71 -10.57 -13.92
CA PRO A 170 -15.43 -11.48 -13.04
C PRO A 170 -14.62 -11.97 -11.83
N GLU A 171 -13.29 -12.04 -11.99
CA GLU A 171 -12.33 -12.42 -10.95
C GLU A 171 -11.54 -11.20 -10.47
N ALA A 172 -12.25 -10.11 -10.16
CA ALA A 172 -11.65 -8.91 -9.62
C ALA A 172 -10.75 -9.24 -8.43
N GLN A 173 -9.54 -8.69 -8.47
CA GLN A 173 -8.50 -8.86 -7.46
C GLN A 173 -7.92 -7.48 -7.15
N LEU A 174 -7.56 -7.27 -5.89
CA LEU A 174 -6.86 -6.07 -5.47
C LEU A 174 -5.38 -6.41 -5.32
N ASN A 175 -4.60 -5.98 -6.30
CA ASN A 175 -3.15 -6.10 -6.26
C ASN A 175 -2.57 -4.86 -5.61
N THR A 176 -1.96 -5.05 -4.44
CA THR A 176 -1.32 -3.98 -3.69
C THR A 176 0.18 -4.23 -3.67
N HIS A 177 0.93 -3.16 -3.88
CA HIS A 177 2.38 -3.21 -3.91
C HIS A 177 2.92 -2.03 -3.14
N ARG A 178 4.04 -2.25 -2.46
CA ARG A 178 4.81 -1.18 -1.84
C ARG A 178 6.28 -1.38 -2.12
N ARG A 179 6.99 -0.27 -2.30
CA ARG A 179 8.44 -0.32 -2.47
C ARG A 179 9.12 -0.68 -1.16
N VAL A 180 10.12 -1.55 -1.30
CA VAL A 180 11.01 -1.94 -0.22
C VAL A 180 12.04 -0.85 0.02
N PHE A 181 12.60 -0.29 -1.06
CA PHE A 181 13.61 0.76 -1.00
C PHE A 181 13.04 2.08 -1.52
N VAL A 182 13.38 3.17 -0.84
CA VAL A 182 12.98 4.54 -1.20
C VAL A 182 14.22 5.43 -1.22
N ARG A 183 14.21 6.49 -2.05
CA ARG A 183 15.31 7.46 -1.99
C ARG A 183 15.06 8.40 -0.81
N PRO A 184 16.03 8.57 0.10
CA PRO A 184 15.90 9.54 1.19
C PRO A 184 15.68 10.93 0.61
N LEU A 185 14.72 11.68 1.16
CA LEU A 185 14.59 13.08 0.80
C LEU A 185 15.83 13.83 1.30
N ALA A 186 16.27 14.85 0.55
CA ALA A 186 17.49 15.61 0.90
C ALA A 186 17.46 16.16 2.35
N ASN A 187 16.26 16.45 2.86
CA ASN A 187 16.03 17.00 4.20
C ASN A 187 15.88 15.92 5.30
N GLN A 188 15.79 14.63 4.94
CA GLN A 188 15.62 13.51 5.89
C GLN A 188 16.95 12.81 6.25
N ARG A 189 18.07 13.20 5.62
CA ARG A 189 19.40 12.61 5.88
C ARG A 189 19.95 12.86 7.29
N ALA A 190 19.31 13.70 8.10
CA ALA A 190 19.73 14.02 9.45
C ALA A 190 19.09 13.05 10.48
N GLY A 191 19.72 11.90 10.70
CA GLY A 191 19.84 11.35 12.07
C GLY A 191 19.17 10.01 12.41
N ASN A 192 17.98 9.66 11.90
CA ASN A 192 17.17 8.60 12.55
C ASN A 192 16.52 7.57 11.61
N GLU A 193 16.89 7.48 10.34
CA GLU A 193 16.31 6.43 9.48
C GLU A 193 16.86 5.04 9.87
N PRO A 194 16.02 3.99 9.88
CA PRO A 194 16.45 2.63 10.14
C PRO A 194 17.44 2.21 9.06
N ARG A 195 18.72 2.35 9.37
CA ARG A 195 19.79 1.68 8.65
C ARG A 195 19.52 0.20 8.81
N ILE A 196 19.54 -0.54 7.70
CA ILE A 196 19.37 -1.99 7.70
C ILE A 196 20.37 -2.53 8.70
N ALA A 197 19.86 -3.08 9.80
CA ALA A 197 20.70 -3.54 10.89
C ALA A 197 21.64 -4.60 10.33
N ALA A 198 22.94 -4.44 10.60
CA ALA A 198 23.99 -5.37 10.18
C ALA A 198 23.76 -6.80 10.68
N ASP A 199 22.86 -6.97 11.66
CA ASP A 199 22.51 -8.23 12.34
C ASP A 199 21.30 -8.97 11.74
N SER A 200 20.71 -8.47 10.67
CA SER A 200 19.75 -9.29 9.93
C SER A 200 20.53 -10.30 9.08
N ASP A 201 20.11 -11.58 9.03
CA ASP A 201 20.62 -12.66 8.14
C ASP A 201 20.47 -12.35 6.63
N ILE A 202 20.33 -11.07 6.32
CA ILE A 202 20.02 -10.47 5.05
C ILE A 202 21.35 -10.06 4.41
N CYS A 203 21.63 -10.65 3.25
CA CYS A 203 22.85 -10.48 2.47
C CYS A 203 23.33 -9.02 2.38
N PRO A 204 24.45 -8.62 3.05
CA PRO A 204 24.82 -7.26 3.46
C PRO A 204 24.00 -6.13 2.84
N ILE A 205 24.52 -5.05 2.29
CA ILE A 205 23.89 -4.28 1.20
C ILE A 205 25.05 -3.50 0.62
N PRO A 206 25.18 -3.42 -0.71
CA PRO A 206 26.27 -2.68 -1.33
C PRO A 206 26.43 -1.28 -0.72
N SER A 207 27.65 -0.85 -0.43
CA SER A 207 27.93 0.46 0.19
C SER A 207 27.40 1.63 -0.67
N ASP A 208 27.43 1.49 -1.99
CA ASP A 208 26.83 2.43 -2.95
C ASP A 208 25.31 2.50 -2.79
N MET A 209 24.63 1.36 -2.60
CA MET A 209 23.19 1.35 -2.31
C MET A 209 22.86 2.04 -0.99
N GLN A 210 23.67 1.88 0.06
CA GLN A 210 23.42 2.52 1.36
C GLN A 210 23.42 4.07 1.28
N THR A 211 24.12 4.63 0.29
CA THR A 211 24.16 6.09 0.08
C THR A 211 23.01 6.63 -0.77
N ALA A 212 22.44 5.78 -1.63
CA ALA A 212 21.42 6.14 -2.60
C ALA A 212 19.99 5.77 -2.16
N TRP A 213 19.85 4.75 -1.33
CA TRP A 213 18.58 4.13 -0.96
C TRP A 213 18.49 3.91 0.55
N ALA A 214 17.29 4.08 1.09
CA ALA A 214 16.92 3.67 2.44
C ALA A 214 15.85 2.57 2.37
N LEU A 215 15.80 1.72 3.39
CA LEU A 215 14.66 0.83 3.57
C LEU A 215 13.43 1.69 3.90
N ASN A 216 12.32 1.40 3.23
CA ASN A 216 11.04 1.96 3.61
C ASN A 216 10.69 1.52 5.03
N SER A 217 9.78 2.25 5.70
CA SER A 217 9.37 1.91 7.06
C SER A 217 8.93 0.43 7.15
N PRO A 218 9.27 -0.29 8.21
CA PRO A 218 8.93 -1.72 8.30
C PRO A 218 7.42 -1.92 8.14
N LEU A 219 7.04 -3.01 7.47
CA LEU A 219 5.63 -3.39 7.39
C LEU A 219 5.15 -3.71 8.79
N VAL A 220 4.13 -2.97 9.24
CA VAL A 220 3.51 -3.19 10.54
C VAL A 220 2.39 -4.19 10.34
N VAL A 221 2.50 -5.34 11.01
CA VAL A 221 1.51 -6.40 10.98
C VAL A 221 0.95 -6.55 12.39
N TYR A 222 -0.36 -6.76 12.46
CA TYR A 222 -1.06 -7.02 13.71
C TYR A 222 -1.88 -8.29 13.55
N ARG A 223 -1.98 -9.06 14.63
CA ARG A 223 -2.86 -10.21 14.73
C ARG A 223 -3.98 -9.90 15.69
N VAL A 224 -5.20 -10.28 15.31
CA VAL A 224 -6.35 -10.27 16.19
C VAL A 224 -6.41 -11.62 16.89
N MET A 225 -6.28 -11.62 18.22
CA MET A 225 -6.38 -12.80 19.06
C MET A 225 -7.84 -13.04 19.47
N ALA A 226 -8.08 -14.12 20.23
CA ALA A 226 -9.35 -14.33 20.90
C ALA A 226 -9.72 -13.07 21.72
N GLU A 227 -11.02 -12.79 21.86
CA GLU A 227 -11.52 -11.63 22.61
C GLU A 227 -11.22 -10.24 21.99
N SER A 228 -10.79 -10.18 20.73
CA SER A 228 -10.51 -8.93 20.00
C SER A 228 -9.28 -8.16 20.48
N GLU A 229 -8.39 -8.81 21.23
CA GLU A 229 -7.07 -8.27 21.54
C GLU A 229 -6.22 -8.16 20.27
N ILE A 230 -5.52 -7.03 20.10
CA ILE A 230 -4.59 -6.83 18.99
C ILE A 230 -3.16 -6.95 19.51
N VAL A 231 -2.39 -7.85 18.92
CA VAL A 231 -0.98 -8.05 19.23
C VAL A 231 -0.14 -7.74 17.99
N ALA A 232 1.02 -7.12 18.18
CA ALA A 232 1.99 -6.95 17.10
C ALA A 232 2.43 -8.31 16.57
N GLY A 233 2.35 -8.49 15.25
CA GLY A 233 2.73 -9.71 14.55
C GLY A 233 3.93 -9.49 13.63
N ASN A 234 4.41 -10.58 13.05
CA ASN A 234 5.42 -10.57 12.00
C ASN A 234 4.74 -10.79 10.64
N TYR A 235 5.37 -10.34 9.54
CA TYR A 235 4.86 -10.60 8.20
C TYR A 235 4.85 -12.09 7.83
N TYR A 236 5.65 -12.93 8.49
CA TYR A 236 5.60 -14.39 8.34
C TYR A 236 4.32 -15.00 8.92
N ASP A 237 3.55 -14.26 9.72
CA ASP A 237 2.29 -14.73 10.30
C ASP A 237 1.13 -14.68 9.30
N VAL A 238 1.31 -14.02 8.15
CA VAL A 238 0.28 -13.86 7.11
C VAL A 238 0.44 -14.95 6.05
N HIS A 239 -0.62 -15.71 5.81
CA HIS A 239 -0.64 -16.85 4.91
C HIS A 239 -1.71 -16.70 3.83
N LYS A 240 -1.58 -17.48 2.75
CA LYS A 240 -2.63 -17.59 1.73
C LYS A 240 -3.91 -18.16 2.38
N GLY A 241 -5.04 -17.53 2.08
CA GLY A 241 -6.35 -17.87 2.65
C GLY A 241 -6.67 -17.13 3.95
N ASP A 242 -5.72 -16.40 4.56
CA ASP A 242 -6.04 -15.56 5.70
C ASP A 242 -6.94 -14.40 5.28
N PHE A 243 -7.85 -14.01 6.17
CA PHE A 243 -8.59 -12.77 6.02
C PHE A 243 -7.79 -11.62 6.63
N VAL A 244 -7.63 -10.53 5.88
CA VAL A 244 -6.81 -9.40 6.31
C VAL A 244 -7.53 -8.07 6.13
N GLU A 245 -7.26 -7.16 7.06
CA GLU A 245 -7.53 -5.74 6.96
C GLU A 245 -6.22 -5.03 6.59
N VAL A 246 -6.22 -4.28 5.48
CA VAL A 246 -5.02 -3.67 4.90
C VAL A 246 -5.25 -2.18 4.74
N VAL A 247 -4.34 -1.39 5.29
CA VAL A 247 -4.30 0.06 5.09
C VAL A 247 -3.40 0.36 3.90
N VAL A 248 -3.98 0.92 2.83
CA VAL A 248 -3.26 1.23 1.60
C VAL A 248 -3.12 2.74 1.42
N THR A 249 -1.93 3.16 0.98
CA THR A 249 -1.65 4.52 0.49
C THR A 249 -1.30 4.47 -0.98
N PHE A 250 -1.40 5.60 -1.67
CA PHE A 250 -1.26 5.66 -3.13
C PHE A 250 0.01 6.42 -3.52
N ASP A 251 1.02 5.67 -3.96
CA ASP A 251 2.17 6.21 -4.67
C ASP A 251 1.83 6.29 -6.16
N ILE A 252 1.96 7.49 -6.74
CA ILE A 252 1.59 7.75 -8.13
C ILE A 252 2.86 8.00 -8.94
N VAL A 253 3.12 7.13 -9.91
CA VAL A 253 4.33 7.13 -10.76
C VAL A 253 4.01 7.64 -12.15
#